data_AF-A0A1C1CHU2-F1
#
_entry.id   AF-A0A1C1CHU2-F1
#
_cell.length_a   1.000
_cell.length_b   1.000
_cell.length_c   1.000
_cell.angle_alpha   90.00
_cell.angle_beta   90.00
_cell.angle_gamma   90.00
#
_symmetry.space_group_name_H-M   'P 1'
#
loop_
_entity.id
_entity.type
_entity.pdbx_description
1 polymer ?
#
loop_
_entity_poly.entity_id
_entity_poly.type
_entity_poly.pdbx_seq_one_letter_code
_entity_poly.pdbx_strand_id
1 'polypeptide(L)'
;MGDDRLYSTKFKDLKNPLLLTYGIFLVVCICYATVTPSEDRAQYAFAVLAGIGQSGPLTLILALVQFAAPHAFIATASGFALSARAIGGAFGSAVLDAIVNGKIDATLARDVGEAATNAGLPASSVPDLVEAIGAGEGFDGVAGINSTILEQALHASHSAYARAYRLAWASVIPFVALALVAVWFIKHVKELMTDHVEASVESKKAPAGSDVEASAK
;
A
#
# COMPACT_ATOMS: atom_id res chain seq x y z
N MET A 1 -8.56 22.60 -8.51
CA MET A 1 -7.50 21.57 -8.43
C MET A 1 -6.18 22.12 -8.99
N GLY A 2 -5.75 23.31 -8.55
CA GLY A 2 -4.64 24.05 -9.17
C GLY A 2 -3.47 24.38 -8.22
N ASP A 3 -3.63 24.18 -6.91
CA ASP A 3 -2.66 24.67 -5.92
C ASP A 3 -1.60 23.63 -5.52
N ASP A 4 -1.82 22.33 -5.73
CA ASP A 4 -0.81 21.31 -5.40
C ASP A 4 0.44 21.39 -6.29
N ARG A 5 0.27 21.83 -7.55
CA ARG A 5 1.42 22.08 -8.45
C ARG A 5 2.26 23.26 -7.99
N LEU A 6 1.66 24.24 -7.30
CA LEU A 6 2.37 25.44 -6.87
C LEU A 6 3.33 25.16 -5.72
N TYR A 7 2.98 24.28 -4.76
CA TYR A 7 3.84 24.03 -3.59
C TYR A 7 5.14 23.29 -3.93
N SER A 8 5.04 22.24 -4.77
CA SER A 8 6.21 21.45 -5.20
C SER A 8 7.21 22.29 -6.00
N THR A 9 6.72 23.17 -6.90
CA THR A 9 7.58 24.10 -7.65
C THR A 9 8.20 25.18 -6.76
N LYS A 10 7.49 25.66 -5.74
CA LYS A 10 7.94 26.81 -4.94
C LYS A 10 8.94 26.45 -3.84
N PHE A 11 8.83 25.27 -3.21
CA PHE A 11 9.66 24.92 -2.06
C PHE A 11 10.84 23.99 -2.37
N LYS A 12 10.87 23.31 -3.53
CA LYS A 12 11.93 22.35 -3.90
C LYS A 12 12.24 21.37 -2.75
N ASP A 13 11.19 20.88 -2.11
CA ASP A 13 11.29 20.05 -0.91
C ASP A 13 10.44 18.80 -1.09
N LEU A 14 11.11 17.66 -1.23
CA LEU A 14 10.52 16.33 -1.35
C LEU A 14 10.25 15.70 0.03
N LYS A 15 10.90 16.19 1.09
CA LYS A 15 10.80 15.60 2.43
C LYS A 15 9.47 15.90 3.08
N ASN A 16 9.04 17.17 3.05
CA ASN A 16 7.78 17.59 3.68
C ASN A 16 6.55 16.89 3.08
N PRO A 17 6.41 16.78 1.75
CA PRO A 17 5.34 15.97 1.14
C PRO A 17 5.43 14.49 1.51
N LEU A 18 6.63 13.93 1.63
CA LEU A 18 6.82 12.54 2.03
C LEU A 18 6.38 12.28 3.48
N LEU A 19 6.73 13.19 4.40
CA LEU A 19 6.24 13.14 5.79
C LEU A 19 4.72 13.28 5.87
N LEU A 20 4.13 14.20 5.08
CA LEU A 20 2.68 14.39 5.04
C LEU A 20 1.96 13.12 4.56
N THR A 21 2.42 12.53 3.45
CA THR A 21 1.79 11.34 2.88
C THR A 21 1.93 10.11 3.75
N TYR A 22 3.10 9.88 4.37
CA TYR A 22 3.24 8.84 5.39
C TYR A 22 2.40 9.12 6.65
N GLY A 23 2.23 10.38 7.04
CA GLY A 23 1.34 10.77 8.14
C GLY A 23 -0.13 10.44 7.83
N ILE A 24 -0.58 10.74 6.62
CA ILE A 24 -1.91 10.36 6.12
C ILE A 24 -2.05 8.83 6.11
N PHE A 25 -1.03 8.11 5.63
CA PHE A 25 -1.03 6.65 5.62
C PHE A 25 -1.09 6.05 7.04
N LEU A 26 -0.40 6.66 8.02
CA LEU A 26 -0.49 6.26 9.42
C LEU A 26 -1.91 6.43 9.97
N VAL A 27 -2.56 7.56 9.68
CA VAL A 27 -3.96 7.81 10.08
C VAL A 27 -4.87 6.76 9.48
N VAL A 28 -4.69 6.41 8.21
CA VAL A 28 -5.43 5.33 7.53
C VAL A 28 -5.24 4.00 8.23
N CYS A 29 -4.01 3.61 8.59
CA CYS A 29 -3.75 2.38 9.32
C CYS A 29 -4.46 2.36 10.69
N ILE A 30 -4.48 3.49 11.40
CA ILE A 30 -5.19 3.61 12.69
C ILE A 30 -6.70 3.51 12.50
N CYS A 31 -7.26 4.16 11.47
CA CYS A 31 -8.67 4.06 11.12
C CYS A 31 -9.05 2.60 10.79
N TYR A 32 -8.27 1.90 9.98
CA TYR A 32 -8.52 0.48 9.68
C TYR A 32 -8.30 -0.44 10.89
N ALA A 33 -7.41 -0.10 11.83
CA ALA A 33 -7.25 -0.85 13.08
C ALA A 33 -8.46 -0.70 14.02
N THR A 34 -9.21 0.39 13.89
CA THR A 34 -10.38 0.72 14.72
C THR A 34 -11.72 0.52 14.01
N VAL A 35 -11.72 0.17 12.73
CA VAL A 35 -12.93 0.03 11.90
C VAL A 35 -13.94 -0.93 12.52
N THR A 36 -15.22 -0.54 12.45
CA THR A 36 -16.34 -1.36 12.93
C THR A 36 -17.05 -1.97 11.72
N PRO A 37 -17.55 -3.22 11.79
CA PRO A 37 -18.26 -3.85 10.65
C PRO A 37 -19.47 -3.06 10.13
N SER A 38 -20.06 -2.19 10.95
CA SER A 38 -21.21 -1.36 10.58
C SER A 38 -20.86 -0.12 9.74
N GLU A 39 -19.57 0.18 9.54
CA GLU A 39 -19.10 1.41 8.92
C GLU A 39 -18.77 1.26 7.42
N ASP A 40 -19.63 0.59 6.64
CA ASP A 40 -19.43 0.37 5.20
C ASP A 40 -19.09 1.65 4.43
N ARG A 41 -19.78 2.75 4.75
CA ARG A 41 -19.55 4.05 4.09
C ARG A 41 -18.19 4.66 4.43
N ALA A 42 -17.68 4.41 5.64
CA ALA A 42 -16.37 4.93 6.05
C ALA A 42 -15.23 4.21 5.31
N GLN A 43 -15.42 2.94 4.93
CA GLN A 43 -14.43 2.17 4.18
C GLN A 43 -14.08 2.82 2.84
N TYR A 44 -15.06 3.39 2.13
CA TYR A 44 -14.79 4.14 0.89
C TYR A 44 -13.92 5.38 1.16
N ALA A 45 -14.21 6.12 2.22
CA ALA A 45 -13.40 7.29 2.60
C ALA A 45 -11.97 6.88 2.99
N PHE A 46 -11.82 5.79 3.75
CA PHE A 46 -10.51 5.25 4.13
C PHE A 46 -9.73 4.75 2.91
N ALA A 47 -10.39 4.12 1.93
CA ALA A 47 -9.74 3.67 0.70
C ALA A 47 -9.21 4.85 -0.15
N VAL A 48 -9.97 5.94 -0.25
CA VAL A 48 -9.51 7.17 -0.93
C VAL A 48 -8.31 7.77 -0.21
N LEU A 49 -8.39 7.87 1.13
CA LEU A 49 -7.30 8.40 1.94
C LEU A 49 -6.04 7.51 1.88
N ALA A 50 -6.23 6.19 1.81
CA ALA A 50 -5.17 5.22 1.60
C ALA A 50 -4.47 5.43 0.26
N GLY A 51 -5.24 5.67 -0.80
CA GLY A 51 -4.71 5.98 -2.14
C GLY A 51 -3.83 7.24 -2.13
N ILE A 52 -4.30 8.30 -1.45
CA ILE A 52 -3.52 9.54 -1.30
C ILE A 52 -2.25 9.29 -0.50
N GLY A 53 -2.36 8.64 0.68
CA GLY A 53 -1.23 8.33 1.55
C GLY A 53 -0.17 7.46 0.86
N GLN A 54 -0.60 6.48 0.05
CA GLN A 54 0.29 5.57 -0.68
C GLN A 54 0.95 6.21 -1.91
N SER A 55 0.28 7.19 -2.55
CA SER A 55 0.79 7.85 -3.75
C SER A 55 2.10 8.62 -3.52
N GLY A 56 2.27 9.19 -2.32
CA GLY A 56 3.47 9.95 -1.95
C GLY A 56 4.72 9.09 -1.92
N PRO A 57 4.81 8.05 -1.06
CA PRO A 57 5.96 7.15 -1.02
C PRO A 57 6.27 6.51 -2.37
N LEU A 58 5.23 6.17 -3.15
CA LEU A 58 5.39 5.57 -4.47
C LEU A 58 6.16 6.46 -5.45
N THR A 59 5.85 7.77 -5.46
CA THR A 59 6.39 8.71 -6.46
C THR A 59 7.60 9.47 -5.94
N LEU A 60 7.54 9.94 -4.69
CA LEU A 60 8.53 10.83 -4.11
C LEU A 60 9.82 10.10 -3.72
N ILE A 61 9.75 8.86 -3.23
CA ILE A 61 10.97 8.09 -2.87
C ILE A 61 11.78 7.79 -4.11
N LEU A 62 11.13 7.37 -5.20
CA LEU A 62 11.82 7.09 -6.45
C LEU A 62 12.44 8.37 -7.05
N ALA A 63 11.74 9.50 -6.94
CA ALA A 63 12.29 10.80 -7.34
C ALA A 63 13.51 11.18 -6.48
N LEU A 64 13.43 11.03 -5.16
CA LEU A 64 14.54 11.28 -4.24
C LEU A 64 15.77 10.44 -4.57
N VAL A 65 15.58 9.14 -4.86
CA VAL A 65 16.66 8.24 -5.25
C VAL A 65 17.30 8.69 -6.56
N GLN A 66 16.49 9.09 -7.56
CA GLN A 66 17.00 9.58 -8.83
C GLN A 66 17.79 10.88 -8.69
N PHE A 67 17.35 11.81 -7.84
CA PHE A 67 18.08 13.05 -7.57
C PHE A 67 19.34 12.83 -6.73
N ALA A 68 19.38 11.81 -5.88
CA ALA A 68 20.56 11.47 -5.08
C ALA A 68 21.61 10.64 -5.85
N ALA A 69 21.21 10.03 -6.97
CA ALA A 69 22.08 9.16 -7.76
C ALA A 69 22.92 9.96 -8.77
N PRO A 70 24.22 9.66 -8.92
CA PRO A 70 25.04 10.20 -10.01
C PRO A 70 24.46 9.79 -11.38
N HIS A 71 24.54 10.66 -12.38
CA HIS A 71 23.93 10.45 -13.71
C HIS A 71 24.26 9.09 -14.34
N ALA A 72 25.50 8.62 -14.20
CA ALA A 72 25.95 7.33 -14.71
C ALA A 72 25.25 6.11 -14.06
N PHE A 73 24.68 6.28 -12.86
CA PHE A 73 24.11 5.19 -12.06
C PHE A 73 22.63 5.38 -11.71
N ILE A 74 21.93 6.33 -12.34
CA ILE A 74 20.50 6.57 -12.10
C ILE A 74 19.66 5.31 -12.30
N ALA A 75 19.93 4.54 -13.36
CA ALA A 75 19.24 3.30 -13.65
C ALA A 75 19.46 2.25 -12.55
N THR A 76 20.71 2.09 -12.09
CA THR A 76 21.08 1.15 -11.02
C THR A 76 20.44 1.54 -9.69
N ALA A 77 20.50 2.82 -9.31
CA ALA A 77 19.91 3.32 -8.08
C ALA A 77 18.37 3.15 -8.08
N SER A 78 17.72 3.50 -9.19
CA SER A 78 16.27 3.34 -9.36
C SER A 78 15.86 1.86 -9.33
N GLY A 79 16.61 0.99 -10.02
CA GLY A 79 16.38 -0.45 -10.02
C GLY A 79 16.53 -1.06 -8.62
N PHE A 80 17.53 -0.61 -7.86
CA PHE A 80 17.71 -1.02 -6.47
C PHE A 80 16.54 -0.57 -5.58
N ALA A 81 16.11 0.69 -5.70
CA ALA A 81 14.97 1.21 -4.95
C ALA A 81 13.66 0.48 -5.26
N LEU A 82 13.40 0.18 -6.52
CA LEU A 82 12.22 -0.61 -6.94
C LEU A 82 12.31 -2.06 -6.47
N SER A 83 13.51 -2.65 -6.43
CA SER A 83 13.74 -3.99 -5.89
C SER A 83 13.49 -4.03 -4.39
N ALA A 84 14.01 -3.07 -3.64
CA ALA A 84 13.75 -2.93 -2.20
C ALA A 84 12.25 -2.75 -1.91
N ARG A 85 11.55 -1.96 -2.73
CA ARG A 85 10.08 -1.84 -2.67
C ARG A 85 9.38 -3.18 -2.93
N ALA A 86 9.78 -3.92 -3.96
CA ALA A 86 9.17 -5.21 -4.29
C ALA A 86 9.35 -6.23 -3.15
N ILE A 87 10.55 -6.28 -2.56
CA ILE A 87 10.84 -7.11 -1.38
C ILE A 87 9.97 -6.68 -0.20
N GLY A 88 9.87 -5.38 0.07
CA GLY A 88 9.01 -4.87 1.14
C GLY A 88 7.53 -5.20 0.93
N GLY A 89 7.04 -5.15 -0.30
CA GLY A 89 5.69 -5.57 -0.66
C GLY A 89 5.44 -7.06 -0.44
N ALA A 90 6.36 -7.92 -0.91
CA ALA A 90 6.26 -9.36 -0.69
C ALA A 90 6.32 -9.74 0.79
N PHE A 91 7.25 -9.14 1.54
CA PHE A 91 7.39 -9.32 2.98
C PHE A 91 6.14 -8.86 3.73
N GLY A 92 5.66 -7.64 3.44
CA GLY A 92 4.47 -7.08 4.06
C GLY A 92 3.24 -7.93 3.82
N SER A 93 3.01 -8.36 2.57
CA SER A 93 1.90 -9.26 2.23
C SER A 93 2.00 -10.60 2.97
N ALA A 94 3.18 -11.21 3.05
CA ALA A 94 3.37 -12.47 3.76
C ALA A 94 3.09 -12.35 5.27
N VAL A 95 3.53 -11.26 5.90
CA VAL A 95 3.27 -11.00 7.32
C VAL A 95 1.77 -10.78 7.57
N LEU A 96 1.13 -9.94 6.74
CA LEU A 96 -0.30 -9.67 6.87
C LEU A 96 -1.13 -10.94 6.67
N ASP A 97 -0.81 -11.74 5.65
CA ASP A 97 -1.47 -13.00 5.36
C ASP A 97 -1.33 -13.98 6.53
N ALA A 98 -0.12 -14.14 7.08
CA ALA A 98 0.11 -14.99 8.25
C ALA A 98 -0.70 -14.54 9.49
N ILE A 99 -0.80 -13.22 9.73
CA ILE A 99 -1.57 -12.68 10.85
C ILE A 99 -3.08 -12.90 10.64
N VAL A 100 -3.58 -12.63 9.44
CA VAL A 100 -5.00 -12.75 9.09
C VAL A 100 -5.42 -14.21 9.17
N ASN A 101 -4.72 -15.11 8.49
CA ASN A 101 -5.03 -16.54 8.48
C ASN A 101 -4.90 -17.15 9.89
N GLY A 102 -3.83 -16.84 10.63
CA GLY A 102 -3.68 -17.31 12.00
C GLY A 102 -4.80 -16.84 12.94
N LYS A 103 -5.38 -15.66 12.70
CA LYS A 103 -6.53 -15.17 13.48
C LYS A 103 -7.84 -15.81 13.03
N ILE A 104 -8.05 -15.99 11.72
CA ILE A 104 -9.23 -16.65 11.15
C ILE A 104 -9.30 -18.09 11.62
N ASP A 105 -8.23 -18.86 11.49
CA ASP A 105 -8.17 -20.27 11.90
C ASP A 105 -8.53 -20.45 13.38
N ALA A 106 -8.13 -19.50 14.23
CA ALA A 106 -8.39 -19.54 15.66
C ALA A 106 -9.80 -19.08 16.07
N THR A 107 -10.51 -18.30 15.24
CA THR A 107 -11.76 -17.64 15.65
C THR A 107 -12.97 -17.95 14.79
N LEU A 108 -12.78 -18.18 13.49
CA LEU A 108 -13.87 -18.36 12.54
C LEU A 108 -14.75 -19.55 12.90
N ALA A 109 -14.15 -20.74 13.07
CA ALA A 109 -14.90 -21.96 13.38
C ALA A 109 -15.72 -21.83 14.67
N ARG A 110 -15.15 -21.16 15.68
CA ARG A 110 -15.83 -20.91 16.96
C ARG A 110 -16.99 -19.94 16.80
N ASP A 111 -16.73 -18.76 16.22
CA ASP A 111 -17.70 -17.67 16.14
C ASP A 111 -18.86 -18.01 15.19
N VAL A 112 -18.56 -18.65 14.04
CA VAL A 112 -19.56 -19.16 13.10
C VAL A 112 -20.33 -20.34 13.70
N GLY A 113 -19.62 -21.29 14.33
CA GLY A 113 -20.24 -22.46 14.94
C GLY A 113 -21.23 -22.09 16.04
N GLU A 114 -20.87 -21.16 16.93
CA GLU A 114 -21.75 -20.63 17.96
C GLU A 114 -22.98 -19.92 17.35
N ALA A 115 -22.79 -19.07 16.33
CA ALA A 115 -23.92 -18.40 15.67
C ALA A 115 -24.85 -19.39 14.95
N ALA A 116 -24.30 -20.37 14.24
CA ALA A 116 -25.07 -21.36 13.50
C ALA A 116 -25.83 -22.31 14.43
N THR A 117 -25.19 -22.80 15.50
CA THR A 117 -25.84 -23.68 16.49
C THR A 117 -26.92 -22.96 17.28
N ASN A 118 -26.71 -21.68 17.64
CA ASN A 118 -27.75 -20.86 18.26
C ASN A 118 -28.94 -20.61 17.32
N ALA A 119 -28.70 -20.56 16.01
CA ALA A 119 -29.75 -20.47 15.00
C ALA A 119 -30.44 -21.82 14.70
N GLY A 120 -30.00 -22.91 15.32
CA GLY A 120 -30.61 -24.24 15.22
C GLY A 120 -29.90 -25.21 14.27
N LEU A 121 -28.71 -24.88 13.76
CA LEU A 121 -27.92 -25.82 12.97
C LEU A 121 -27.40 -26.98 13.85
N PRO A 122 -27.50 -28.24 13.40
CA PRO A 122 -26.88 -29.36 14.10
C PRO A 122 -25.36 -29.16 14.22
N ALA A 123 -24.80 -29.43 15.40
CA ALA A 123 -23.37 -29.30 15.65
C ALA A 123 -22.49 -30.15 14.70
N SER A 124 -23.04 -31.24 14.14
CA SER A 124 -22.37 -32.09 13.16
C SER A 124 -22.12 -31.43 11.81
N SER A 125 -22.91 -30.42 11.44
CA SER A 125 -22.84 -29.74 10.14
C SER A 125 -22.05 -28.43 10.20
N VAL A 126 -21.55 -28.06 11.38
CA VAL A 126 -20.73 -26.85 11.58
C VAL A 126 -19.40 -26.92 10.80
N PRO A 127 -18.65 -28.04 10.79
CA PRO A 127 -17.41 -28.11 10.01
C PRO A 127 -17.63 -27.87 8.52
N ASP A 128 -18.65 -28.50 7.93
CA ASP A 128 -19.00 -28.33 6.51
C ASP A 128 -19.38 -26.87 6.19
N LEU A 129 -20.10 -26.21 7.11
CA LEU A 129 -20.43 -24.79 6.97
C LEU A 129 -19.19 -23.89 7.02
N VAL A 130 -18.25 -24.17 7.92
CA VAL A 130 -17.01 -23.39 8.05
C VAL A 130 -16.15 -23.57 6.80
N GLU A 131 -16.07 -24.78 6.26
CA GLU A 131 -15.39 -25.06 4.99
C GLU A 131 -16.04 -24.31 3.81
N ALA A 132 -17.38 -24.35 3.72
CA ALA A 132 -18.14 -23.61 2.71
C ALA A 132 -17.92 -22.08 2.80
N ILE A 133 -17.85 -21.52 4.02
CA ILE A 133 -17.54 -20.10 4.23
C ILE A 133 -16.12 -19.77 3.79
N GLY A 134 -15.15 -20.63 4.10
CA GLY A 134 -13.75 -20.46 3.69
C GLY A 134 -13.57 -20.51 2.16
N ALA A 135 -14.33 -21.37 1.49
CA ALA A 135 -14.35 -21.49 0.03
C ALA A 135 -15.19 -20.39 -0.66
N GLY A 136 -16.20 -19.84 0.03
CA GLY A 136 -17.17 -18.89 -0.53
C GLY A 136 -18.26 -19.55 -1.39
N GLU A 137 -18.36 -20.89 -1.39
CA GLU A 137 -19.30 -21.68 -2.17
C GLU A 137 -19.68 -22.98 -1.43
N GLY A 138 -20.67 -23.72 -1.95
CA GLY A 138 -21.05 -25.03 -1.40
C GLY A 138 -22.04 -25.00 -0.22
N PHE A 139 -22.67 -23.85 0.06
CA PHE A 139 -23.65 -23.71 1.14
C PHE A 139 -24.83 -24.70 1.02
N ASP A 140 -25.27 -25.01 -0.20
CA ASP A 140 -26.37 -25.96 -0.46
C ASP A 140 -26.06 -27.40 -0.02
N GLY A 141 -24.78 -27.75 0.13
CA GLY A 141 -24.34 -29.07 0.60
C GLY A 141 -24.47 -29.25 2.11
N VAL A 142 -24.65 -28.16 2.87
CA VAL A 142 -24.69 -28.20 4.34
C VAL A 142 -26.07 -28.68 4.80
N ALA A 143 -26.10 -29.88 5.38
CA ALA A 143 -27.34 -30.47 5.87
C ALA A 143 -27.99 -29.62 6.97
N GLY A 144 -29.27 -29.27 6.79
CA GLY A 144 -30.03 -28.47 7.76
C GLY A 144 -29.83 -26.96 7.66
N ILE A 145 -29.10 -26.47 6.65
CA ILE A 145 -28.96 -25.04 6.43
C ILE A 145 -30.30 -24.41 6.01
N ASN A 146 -30.57 -23.23 6.55
CA ASN A 146 -31.69 -22.38 6.16
C ASN A 146 -31.15 -20.97 5.88
N SER A 147 -31.87 -20.16 5.11
CA SER A 147 -31.48 -18.78 4.80
C SER A 147 -31.17 -17.95 6.05
N THR A 148 -31.96 -18.11 7.12
CA THR A 148 -31.74 -17.43 8.40
C THR A 148 -30.45 -17.89 9.10
N ILE A 149 -30.15 -19.19 9.09
CA ILE A 149 -28.92 -19.73 9.69
C ILE A 149 -27.71 -19.21 8.91
N LEU A 150 -27.78 -19.23 7.58
CA LEU A 150 -26.73 -18.73 6.70
C LEU A 150 -26.49 -17.24 6.95
N GLU A 151 -27.53 -16.42 7.06
CA GLU A 151 -27.40 -14.99 7.34
C GLU A 151 -26.70 -14.73 8.69
N GLN A 152 -27.09 -15.45 9.75
CA GLN A 152 -26.45 -15.32 11.07
C GLN A 152 -24.99 -15.80 11.05
N ALA A 153 -24.71 -16.90 10.35
CA ALA A 153 -23.36 -17.43 10.18
C ALA A 153 -22.47 -16.47 9.39
N LEU A 154 -22.98 -15.86 8.31
CA LEU A 154 -22.26 -14.87 7.52
C LEU A 154 -22.03 -13.57 8.30
N HIS A 155 -23.01 -13.12 9.09
CA HIS A 155 -22.82 -11.96 9.95
C HIS A 155 -21.72 -12.20 11.01
N ALA A 156 -21.67 -13.41 11.59
CA ALA A 156 -20.61 -13.82 12.50
C ALA A 156 -19.25 -13.93 11.79
N SER A 157 -19.21 -14.48 10.58
CA SER A 157 -17.98 -14.59 9.79
C SER A 157 -17.44 -13.20 9.45
N HIS A 158 -18.27 -12.26 8.98
CA HIS A 158 -17.87 -10.89 8.69
C HIS A 158 -17.26 -10.21 9.92
N SER A 159 -17.85 -10.44 11.09
CA SER A 159 -17.32 -9.93 12.36
C SER A 159 -15.97 -10.56 12.72
N ALA A 160 -15.76 -11.85 12.46
CA ALA A 160 -14.50 -12.54 12.67
C ALA A 160 -13.40 -12.03 11.71
N TYR A 161 -13.70 -11.92 10.42
CA TYR A 161 -12.80 -11.34 9.41
C TYR A 161 -12.45 -9.90 9.73
N ALA A 162 -13.42 -9.06 10.12
CA ALA A 162 -13.14 -7.68 10.52
C ALA A 162 -12.16 -7.61 11.70
N ARG A 163 -12.29 -8.49 12.70
CA ARG A 163 -11.32 -8.59 13.81
C ARG A 163 -9.93 -9.02 13.34
N ALA A 164 -9.84 -9.95 12.38
CA ALA A 164 -8.58 -10.37 11.80
C ALA A 164 -7.89 -9.24 11.04
N TYR A 165 -8.62 -8.53 10.17
CA TYR A 165 -8.07 -7.39 9.44
C TYR A 165 -7.64 -6.25 10.35
N ARG A 166 -8.39 -5.95 11.42
CA ARG A 166 -7.98 -4.93 12.40
C ARG A 166 -6.63 -5.26 13.03
N LEU A 167 -6.42 -6.52 13.39
CA LEU A 167 -5.13 -6.97 13.94
C LEU A 167 -4.01 -6.83 12.90
N ALA A 168 -4.30 -7.20 11.64
CA ALA A 168 -3.37 -7.05 10.54
C ALA A 168 -2.97 -5.57 10.34
N TRP A 169 -3.93 -4.66 10.24
CA TRP A 169 -3.67 -3.22 10.13
C TRP A 169 -2.95 -2.63 11.35
N ALA A 170 -3.27 -3.09 12.57
CA ALA A 170 -2.56 -2.68 13.77
C ALA A 170 -1.08 -3.07 13.73
N SER A 171 -0.73 -4.20 13.10
CA SER A 171 0.67 -4.63 12.92
C SER A 171 1.47 -3.73 11.98
N VAL A 172 0.80 -3.02 11.06
CA VAL A 172 1.44 -2.11 10.09
C VAL A 172 1.86 -0.77 10.73
N ILE A 173 1.11 -0.32 11.75
CA ILE A 173 1.34 0.95 12.46
C ILE A 173 2.81 1.15 12.89
N PRO A 174 3.47 0.21 13.60
CA PRO A 174 4.87 0.40 13.99
C PRO A 174 5.83 0.52 12.80
N PHE A 175 5.59 -0.19 11.70
CA PHE A 175 6.41 -0.08 10.49
C PHE A 175 6.25 1.29 9.81
N VAL A 176 5.04 1.84 9.78
CA VAL A 176 4.78 3.19 9.25
C VAL A 176 5.40 4.25 10.15
N ALA A 177 5.31 4.09 11.47
CA ALA A 177 5.96 5.00 12.42
C ALA A 177 7.49 4.97 12.25
N LEU A 178 8.08 3.79 12.09
CA LEU A 178 9.52 3.66 11.82
C LEU A 178 9.89 4.30 10.47
N ALA A 179 9.07 4.13 9.44
CA ALA A 179 9.28 4.76 8.14
C ALA A 179 9.20 6.29 8.24
N LEU A 180 8.26 6.85 9.01
CA LEU A 180 8.17 8.28 9.29
C LEU A 180 9.44 8.81 9.96
N VAL A 181 9.95 8.10 10.97
CA VAL A 181 11.19 8.46 11.64
C VAL A 181 12.37 8.40 10.66
N ALA A 182 12.45 7.35 9.84
CA ALA A 182 13.50 7.22 8.83
C ALA A 182 13.46 8.39 7.82
N VAL A 183 12.29 8.75 7.32
CA VAL A 183 12.09 9.92 6.43
C VAL A 183 12.46 11.22 7.12
N TRP A 184 12.19 11.33 8.42
CA TRP A 184 12.57 12.52 9.19
C TRP A 184 14.08 12.73 9.25
N PHE A 185 14.90 11.67 9.17
CA PHE A 185 16.36 11.76 9.08
C PHE A 185 16.90 11.91 7.65
N ILE A 186 16.06 11.80 6.61
CA ILE A 186 16.50 12.05 5.23
C ILE A 186 16.91 13.53 5.08
N LYS A 187 18.09 13.74 4.47
CA LYS A 187 18.62 15.06 4.15
C LYS A 187 17.82 15.69 3.01
N HIS A 188 17.60 17.00 3.09
CA HIS A 188 16.90 17.73 2.03
C HIS A 188 17.71 17.69 0.73
N VAL A 189 17.06 17.32 -0.36
CA VAL A 189 17.65 17.19 -1.71
C VAL A 189 17.50 18.50 -2.51
N LYS A 190 17.14 19.60 -1.82
CA LYS A 190 16.80 20.89 -2.43
C LYS A 190 17.88 21.42 -3.37
N GLU A 191 19.15 21.20 -3.04
CA GLU A 191 20.31 21.66 -3.81
C GLU A 191 20.49 20.88 -5.13
N LEU A 192 19.99 19.66 -5.23
CA LEU A 192 20.10 18.81 -6.43
C LEU A 192 18.97 19.07 -7.44
N MET A 193 17.92 19.81 -7.06
CA MET A 193 16.82 20.23 -7.96
C MET A 193 17.17 21.53 -8.70
N THR A 194 18.31 21.56 -9.39
CA THR A 194 18.68 22.62 -10.34
C THR A 194 18.27 22.22 -11.76
N ASP A 195 17.82 23.18 -12.59
CA ASP A 195 17.42 23.00 -14.00
C ASP A 195 18.58 22.62 -14.95
N HIS A 196 19.67 22.05 -14.42
CA HIS A 196 20.83 21.69 -15.20
C HIS A 196 20.55 20.39 -15.96
N VAL A 197 20.14 20.53 -17.22
CA VAL A 197 19.97 19.41 -18.15
C VAL A 197 21.34 19.02 -18.69
N GLU A 198 22.00 18.02 -18.08
CA GLU A 198 23.30 17.53 -18.56
C GLU A 198 23.21 16.69 -19.83
N ALA A 199 22.03 16.18 -20.19
CA ALA A 199 21.79 15.49 -21.44
C ALA A 199 21.23 16.46 -22.49
N SER A 200 22.04 17.40 -22.97
CA SER A 200 21.73 18.06 -24.24
C SER A 200 21.81 17.01 -25.34
N VAL A 201 20.65 16.53 -25.81
CA VAL A 201 20.53 15.62 -26.97
C VAL A 201 20.88 16.36 -28.27
N GLU A 202 21.16 17.66 -28.22
CA GLU A 202 21.62 18.42 -29.38
C GLU A 202 23.06 18.04 -29.69
N SER A 203 23.22 16.96 -30.47
CA SER A 203 24.40 16.76 -31.28
C SER A 203 24.61 18.05 -32.08
N LYS A 204 25.60 18.85 -31.69
CA LYS A 204 26.08 19.97 -32.49
C LYS A 204 26.44 19.40 -33.85
N LYS A 205 25.54 19.55 -34.82
CA LYS A 205 25.86 19.38 -36.23
C LYS A 205 26.93 20.43 -36.52
N ALA A 206 28.18 20.01 -36.52
CA ALA A 206 29.30 20.86 -36.88
C ALA A 206 28.99 21.49 -38.24
N PRO A 207 29.09 22.83 -38.38
CA PRO A 207 28.83 23.47 -39.66
C PRO A 207 29.91 23.04 -40.64
N ALA A 208 29.53 22.15 -41.57
CA ALA A 208 30.31 21.81 -42.74
C ALA A 208 30.38 23.06 -43.63
N GLY A 209 31.45 23.85 -43.49
CA GLY A 209 31.56 25.10 -44.25
C GLY A 209 32.89 25.85 -44.13
N SER A 210 33.95 25.25 -43.59
CA SER A 210 35.26 25.92 -43.51
C SER A 210 36.42 24.95 -43.77
N ASP A 211 36.34 24.19 -44.88
CA ASP A 211 37.51 23.53 -45.48
C ASP A 211 37.93 24.25 -46.78
N VAL A 212 37.58 25.53 -46.91
CA VAL A 212 38.18 26.45 -47.87
C VAL A 212 39.06 27.37 -47.04
N GLU A 213 40.35 27.05 -46.91
CA GLU A 213 41.51 27.96 -46.85
C GLU A 213 42.76 27.28 -46.23
N ALA A 214 43.18 26.11 -46.74
CA ALA A 214 44.48 25.52 -46.34
C ALA A 214 45.26 24.90 -47.50
N SER A 215 44.97 25.31 -48.74
CA SER A 215 45.84 25.05 -49.90
C SER A 215 46.20 26.37 -50.57
N ALA A 216 46.87 27.23 -49.80
CA ALA A 216 47.48 28.47 -50.26
C ALA A 216 48.73 28.77 -49.43
N LYS A 217 49.72 27.87 -49.48
CA LYS A 217 51.17 28.08 -49.37
C LYS A 217 51.88 26.74 -49.40
#